data_AF-A0A803NEV9-F1
#
_entry.id   AF-A0A803NEV9-F1
#
_cell.length_a   1.000
_cell.length_b   1.000
_cell.length_c   1.000
_cell.angle_alpha   90.00
_cell.angle_beta   90.00
_cell.angle_gamma   90.00
#
_symmetry.space_group_name_H-M   'P 1'
#
loop_
_entity.id
_entity.type
_entity.pdbx_description
1 polymer ?
#
loop_
_entity_poly.entity_id
_entity_poly.type
_entity_poly.pdbx_seq_one_letter_code
_entity_poly.pdbx_strand_id
1 'polypeptide(L)'
;MLETLEEHGNLGTNTFFGGENVGLADLAVASVIHWLEVIEQVLEIKLFEVTTFPSLYNWFNNFKDVPIIKSNIPDQHQMFLSFKKQRERLMDASSM
;
A
#
# COMPACT_ATOMS: atom_id res chain seq x y z
N MET A 1 -7.52 6.52 -8.83
CA MET A 1 -6.05 6.49 -8.64
C MET A 1 -5.52 5.06 -8.76
N LEU A 2 -5.96 4.09 -7.95
CA LEU A 2 -5.53 2.68 -8.08
C LEU A 2 -5.83 2.09 -9.47
N GLU A 3 -7.04 2.26 -9.99
CA GLU A 3 -7.40 1.86 -11.37
C GLU A 3 -6.49 2.51 -12.40
N THR A 4 -6.20 3.80 -12.24
CA THR A 4 -5.27 4.52 -13.14
C THR A 4 -3.86 3.92 -13.11
N LEU A 5 -3.36 3.54 -11.93
CA LEU A 5 -2.05 2.89 -11.80
C LEU A 5 -2.03 1.48 -12.39
N GLU A 6 -3.11 0.71 -12.22
CA GLU A 6 -3.25 -0.62 -12.83
C GLU A 6 -3.25 -0.52 -14.36
N GLU A 7 -4.07 0.38 -14.93
CA GLU A 7 -4.26 0.50 -16.37
C GLU A 7 -3.10 1.21 -17.08
N HIS A 8 -2.54 2.27 -16.47
CA HIS A 8 -1.58 3.17 -17.12
C HIS A 8 -0.18 3.10 -16.52
N GLY A 9 0.03 2.27 -15.50
CA GLY A 9 1.31 2.11 -14.83
C GLY A 9 2.37 1.35 -15.63
N ASN A 10 1.98 0.71 -16.73
CA ASN A 10 2.82 -0.17 -17.54
C ASN A 10 3.44 -1.33 -16.72
N LEU A 11 2.78 -1.71 -15.63
CA LEU A 11 3.12 -2.85 -14.79
C LEU A 11 2.70 -4.13 -15.51
N GLY A 12 3.60 -5.11 -15.57
CA GLY A 12 3.43 -6.33 -16.37
C GLY A 12 4.30 -6.35 -17.63
N THR A 13 4.58 -5.19 -18.22
CA THR A 13 5.71 -5.01 -19.14
C THR A 13 6.99 -4.70 -18.36
N ASN A 14 6.89 -3.77 -17.41
CA ASN A 14 7.97 -3.42 -16.49
C ASN A 14 7.78 -4.11 -15.13
N THR A 15 8.89 -4.42 -14.46
CA THR A 15 8.86 -4.95 -13.08
C THR A 15 8.47 -3.87 -12.08
N PHE A 16 8.93 -2.63 -12.29
CA PHE A 16 8.69 -1.46 -11.46
C PHE A 16 8.22 -0.28 -12.31
N PHE A 17 7.59 0.73 -11.69
CA PHE A 17 7.31 2.00 -12.37
C PHE A 17 8.60 2.68 -12.85
N GLY A 18 9.71 2.50 -12.11
CA GLY A 18 11.06 2.89 -12.52
C GLY A 18 11.68 2.03 -13.63
N GLY A 19 10.98 1.03 -14.18
CA GLY A 19 11.48 0.11 -15.19
C GLY A 19 12.04 -1.18 -14.58
N GLU A 20 13.33 -1.44 -14.77
CA GLU A 20 14.01 -2.64 -14.26
C GLU A 20 14.34 -2.57 -12.76
N ASN A 21 14.48 -1.36 -12.22
CA ASN A 21 14.85 -1.11 -10.83
C ASN A 21 13.81 -0.22 -10.14
N VAL A 22 13.76 -0.31 -8.81
CA VAL A 22 12.93 0.58 -7.97
C VAL A 22 13.34 2.03 -8.20
N GLY A 23 12.36 2.86 -8.58
CA GLY A 23 12.52 4.30 -8.76
C GLY A 23 11.71 5.12 -7.76
N LEU A 24 11.74 6.45 -7.93
CA LEU A 24 11.02 7.38 -7.05
C LEU A 24 9.50 7.16 -7.05
N ALA A 25 8.93 6.87 -8.23
CA ALA A 25 7.51 6.58 -8.37
C ALA A 25 7.12 5.34 -7.55
N ASP A 26 7.97 4.32 -7.53
CA ASP A 26 7.72 3.11 -6.77
C ASP A 26 7.67 3.39 -5.27
N LEU A 27 8.63 4.15 -4.74
CA LEU A 27 8.66 4.55 -3.34
C LEU A 27 7.40 5.33 -2.94
N ALA A 28 6.98 6.28 -3.79
CA ALA A 28 5.79 7.09 -3.55
C ALA A 28 4.52 6.23 -3.53
N VAL A 29 4.29 5.44 -4.58
CA VAL A 29 3.09 4.60 -4.72
C VAL A 29 3.04 3.51 -3.64
N ALA A 30 4.18 2.88 -3.35
CA ALA A 30 4.24 1.81 -2.36
C ALA A 30 3.94 2.31 -0.96
N SER A 31 4.38 3.54 -0.61
CA SER A 31 4.05 4.15 0.67
C SER A 31 2.53 4.31 0.87
N VAL A 32 1.82 4.70 -0.19
CA VAL A 32 0.36 4.88 -0.17
C VAL A 32 -0.35 3.54 -0.05
N ILE A 33 0.07 2.53 -0.83
CA ILE A 33 -0.53 1.19 -0.78
C ILE A 33 -0.25 0.51 0.57
N HIS A 34 0.95 0.65 1.13
CA HIS A 34 1.28 0.11 2.44
C HIS A 34 0.40 0.69 3.56
N TRP A 35 0.12 2.00 3.51
CA TRP A 35 -0.83 2.63 4.43
C TRP A 35 -2.27 2.19 4.18
N LEU A 36 -2.64 1.96 2.92
CA LEU A 36 -3.97 1.48 2.55
C LEU A 36 -4.25 0.08 3.12
N GLU A 37 -3.31 -0.86 3.01
CA GLU A 37 -3.44 -2.22 3.60
C GLU A 37 -3.71 -2.19 5.12
N VAL A 38 -3.20 -1.17 5.82
CA VAL A 38 -3.45 -0.98 7.26
C VAL A 38 -4.83 -0.38 7.51
N ILE A 39 -5.25 0.60 6.70
CA ILE A 39 -6.58 1.22 6.81
C ILE A 39 -7.69 0.19 6.56
N GLU A 40 -7.50 -0.71 5.59
CA GLU A 40 -8.42 -1.82 5.33
C GLU A 40 -8.64 -2.68 6.57
N GLN A 41 -7.56 -3.05 7.28
CA GLN A 41 -7.64 -3.81 8.53
C GLN A 41 -8.32 -3.03 9.64
N VAL A 42 -8.03 -1.74 9.77
CA VAL A 42 -8.61 -0.89 10.82
C VAL A 42 -10.10 -0.66 10.58
N LEU A 43 -10.54 -0.52 9.33
CA LEU A 43 -11.93 -0.24 8.95
C LEU A 43 -12.74 -1.49 8.59
N GLU A 44 -12.10 -2.66 8.51
CA GLU A 44 -12.70 -3.93 8.07
C GLU A 44 -13.32 -3.84 6.66
N ILE A 45 -12.62 -3.15 5.76
CA ILE A 45 -13.01 -2.99 4.35
C ILE A 45 -11.95 -3.57 3.43
N LYS A 46 -12.29 -3.71 2.14
CA LYS A 46 -11.35 -4.11 1.10
C LYS A 46 -11.43 -3.18 -0.11
N LEU A 47 -10.28 -2.68 -0.51
CA LEU A 47 -10.03 -1.65 -1.52
C LEU A 47 -8.86 -2.02 -2.44
N PHE A 48 -7.85 -2.76 -1.98
CA PHE A 48 -6.69 -3.19 -2.75
C PHE A 48 -6.62 -4.73 -2.80
N GLU A 49 -7.25 -5.30 -3.83
CA GLU A 49 -7.34 -6.75 -4.00
C GLU A 49 -6.76 -7.20 -5.34
N VAL A 50 -6.13 -8.38 -5.34
CA VAL A 50 -5.50 -8.99 -6.53
C VAL A 50 -6.49 -9.26 -7.66
N THR A 51 -7.77 -9.49 -7.36
CA THR A 51 -8.81 -9.70 -8.37
C THR A 51 -9.11 -8.44 -9.17
N THR A 52 -8.90 -7.27 -8.57
CA THR A 52 -9.21 -5.96 -9.16
C THR A 52 -7.96 -5.29 -9.72
N PHE A 53 -6.81 -5.48 -9.06
CA PHE A 53 -5.54 -4.85 -9.43
C PHE A 53 -4.40 -5.87 -9.54
N PRO A 54 -4.49 -6.87 -10.43
CA PRO A 54 -3.53 -7.99 -10.46
C PRO A 54 -2.08 -7.54 -10.69
N SER A 55 -1.86 -6.56 -11.58
CA SER A 55 -0.52 -6.10 -11.96
C SER A 55 0.10 -5.26 -10.85
N LEU A 56 -0.68 -4.33 -10.29
CA LEU A 56 -0.29 -3.48 -9.17
C LEU A 56 -0.08 -4.30 -7.88
N TYR A 57 -0.91 -5.32 -7.64
CA TYR A 57 -0.74 -6.24 -6.53
C TYR A 57 0.56 -7.03 -6.64
N ASN A 58 0.85 -7.59 -7.82
CA ASN A 58 2.11 -8.29 -8.06
C ASN A 58 3.32 -7.36 -7.95
N TRP A 59 3.24 -6.16 -8.53
CA TRP A 59 4.25 -5.12 -8.42
C TRP A 59 4.56 -4.78 -6.95
N PHE A 60 3.53 -4.60 -6.11
CA PHE A 60 3.72 -4.22 -4.72
C PHE A 60 4.39 -5.33 -3.91
N ASN A 61 4.06 -6.60 -4.18
CA ASN A 61 4.75 -7.73 -3.55
C ASN A 61 6.21 -7.81 -3.97
N ASN A 62 6.51 -7.63 -5.27
CA ASN A 62 7.89 -7.56 -5.75
C ASN A 62 8.66 -6.41 -5.10
N PHE A 63 8.04 -5.24 -4.94
CA PHE A 63 8.61 -4.09 -4.24
C PHE A 63 8.97 -4.42 -2.79
N LYS A 64 8.05 -5.05 -2.04
CA LYS A 64 8.27 -5.47 -0.65
C LYS A 64 9.41 -6.47 -0.49
N ASP A 65 9.69 -7.28 -1.51
CA ASP A 65 10.74 -8.30 -1.48
C ASP A 65 12.14 -7.77 -1.84
N VAL A 66 12.26 -6.53 -2.33
CA VAL A 66 13.57 -5.90 -2.55
C VAL A 66 14.32 -5.80 -1.20
N PRO A 67 15.56 -6.30 -1.06
CA PRO A 67 16.20 -6.48 0.26
C PRO A 67 16.26 -5.21 1.13
N ILE A 68 16.60 -4.06 0.53
CA ILE A 68 16.64 -2.78 1.25
C ILE A 68 15.24 -2.29 1.65
N ILE A 69 14.23 -2.56 0.83
CA ILE A 69 12.84 -2.22 1.15
C ILE A 69 12.33 -3.13 2.26
N LYS A 70 12.49 -4.44 2.11
CA LYS A 70 12.07 -5.45 3.09
C LYS A 70 12.61 -5.19 4.51
N SER A 71 13.82 -4.68 4.60
CA SER A 71 14.48 -4.35 5.87
C SER A 71 14.08 -2.99 6.45
N ASN A 72 13.48 -2.10 5.66
CA ASN A 72 13.14 -0.73 6.07
C ASN A 72 11.62 -0.42 6.00
N ILE A 73 10.81 -1.32 5.45
CA ILE A 73 9.37 -1.09 5.34
C ILE A 73 8.75 -1.02 6.75
N PRO A 74 7.88 -0.04 7.03
CA PRO A 74 7.28 0.09 8.36
C PRO A 74 6.51 -1.17 8.78
N ASP A 75 6.66 -1.56 10.05
CA ASP A 75 5.95 -2.71 10.60
C ASP A 75 4.43 -2.49 10.57
N GLN A 76 3.72 -3.39 9.87
CA GLN A 76 2.27 -3.26 9.66
C GLN A 76 1.48 -3.39 10.96
N HIS A 77 1.96 -4.18 11.92
CA HIS A 77 1.26 -4.37 13.18
C HIS A 77 1.32 -3.10 14.05
N GLN A 78 2.49 -2.46 14.14
CA GLN A 78 2.65 -1.19 14.84
C GLN A 78 1.85 -0.06 14.19
N MET A 79 1.80 -0.03 12.86
CA MET A 79 0.93 0.90 12.13
C MET A 79 -0.54 0.64 12.45
N PHE A 80 -0.99 -0.61 12.40
CA PHE A 80 -2.37 -0.99 12.74
C PHE A 80 -2.77 -0.52 14.14
N LEU A 81 -1.94 -0.80 15.15
CA LEU A 81 -2.21 -0.37 16.53
C LEU A 81 -2.34 1.17 16.61
N SER A 82 -1.46 1.90 15.93
CA SER A 82 -1.46 3.36 15.91
C SER A 82 -2.70 3.93 15.23
N PHE A 83 -3.07 3.39 14.07
CA PHE A 83 -4.22 3.84 13.29
C PHE A 83 -5.54 3.46 13.95
N LYS A 84 -5.63 2.26 14.55
CA LYS A 84 -6.79 1.84 15.33
C LYS A 84 -7.04 2.78 16.51
N LYS A 85 -6.00 3.09 17.29
CA LYS A 85 -6.06 4.05 18.39
C LYS A 85 -6.48 5.45 17.91
N GLN A 86 -5.98 5.88 16.75
CA GLN A 86 -6.36 7.17 16.17
C GLN A 86 -7.84 7.18 15.75
N ARG A 87 -8.34 6.09 15.17
CA ARG A 87 -9.76 5.91 14.81
C ARG A 87 -10.65 6.00 16.05
N GLU A 88 -10.33 5.27 17.11
CA GLU A 88 -11.07 5.29 18.38
C GLU A 88 -11.18 6.72 18.94
N ARG A 89 -10.07 7.45 19.00
CA ARG A 89 -10.06 8.87 19.43
C ARG A 89 -10.95 9.78 18.59
N LEU A 90 -10.95 9.59 17.27
CA LEU A 90 -11.79 10.38 16.37
C LEU A 90 -13.28 10.07 16.57
N MET A 91 -13.63 8.81 16.82
CA MET A 91 -15.02 8.39 17.11
C MET A 91 -15.49 8.96 18.46
N ASP A 92 -14.64 8.92 19.49
CA ASP A 92 -14.95 9.50 20.80
C ASP A 92 -15.18 11.01 20.69
N ALA A 93 -14.30 11.74 19.98
CA ALA A 93 -14.43 13.19 19.79
C ALA A 93 -15.67 13.58 18.97
N SER A 94 -16.13 12.72 18.05
CA SER A 94 -17.36 12.96 17.28
C SER A 94 -18.65 12.66 18.05
N SER A 95 -18.55 12.01 19.21
CA SER A 95 -19.68 11.65 20.07
C SER A 95 -19.91 12.67 21.20
N MET A 96 -19.08 13.71 21.30
CA MET A 96 -19.19 14.84 22.23
C MET A 96 -19.84 16.05 21.56
#